data_AF-A0A9W6AVJ5-F1
#
_entry.id   AF-A0A9W6AVJ5-F1
#
_cell.length_a   1.000
_cell.length_b   1.000
_cell.length_c   1.000
_cell.angle_alpha   90.00
_cell.angle_beta   90.00
_cell.angle_gamma   90.00
#
_symmetry.space_group_name_H-M   'P 1'
#
loop_
_entity.id
_entity.type
_entity.pdbx_description
1 polymer ?
#
loop_
_entity_poly.entity_id
_entity_poly.type
_entity_poly.pdbx_seq_one_letter_code
_entity_poly.pdbx_strand_id
1 'polypeptide(L)'
;MEPVTLNTSRCQSCGDGHKASKPNRTPPPIAIVGMACRLPGGVNSPEELYKFLHEKKDGLCEVPSTRYTLDSFYNPSSAGGVKTRHGYFLQEDPMLFDAPFFSINDYEAERMDPQQRQLLEVVWECLESAGETNWKGKNIGCYVGVYGEDWLDLASKDPQATSRYHVLGTGQFALANRLSYEYDFQGPR
;
A
#
# COMPACT_ATOMS: atom_id res chain seq x y z
N MET A 1 -56.40 -31.93 -19.08
CA MET A 1 -55.45 -31.22 -18.19
C MET A 1 -55.24 -29.86 -18.85
N GLU A 2 -56.21 -28.99 -18.66
CA GLU A 2 -56.29 -27.67 -19.32
C GLU A 2 -55.54 -26.61 -18.49
N PRO A 3 -54.89 -25.63 -19.13
CA PRO A 3 -54.12 -24.61 -18.44
C PRO A 3 -55.04 -23.60 -17.75
N VAL A 4 -54.77 -23.36 -16.47
CA VAL A 4 -55.40 -22.33 -15.63
C VAL A 4 -54.93 -20.95 -16.08
N THR A 5 -55.89 -20.08 -16.42
CA THR A 5 -55.69 -18.69 -16.82
C THR A 5 -55.34 -17.80 -15.62
N LEU A 6 -54.20 -17.12 -15.68
CA LEU A 6 -53.84 -16.09 -14.69
C LEU A 6 -54.49 -14.76 -15.06
N ASN A 7 -55.29 -14.28 -14.12
CA ASN A 7 -56.13 -13.10 -14.15
C ASN A 7 -55.29 -11.82 -14.28
N THR A 8 -55.55 -11.01 -15.32
CA THR A 8 -54.96 -9.67 -15.49
C THR A 8 -55.93 -8.62 -14.94
N SER A 9 -55.92 -8.42 -13.63
CA SER A 9 -56.61 -7.27 -13.02
C SER A 9 -55.79 -6.00 -13.24
N ARG A 10 -56.20 -5.25 -14.27
CA ARG A 10 -55.86 -3.84 -14.49
C ARG A 10 -56.12 -3.05 -13.20
N CYS A 11 -55.07 -2.51 -12.59
CA CYS A 11 -55.18 -1.35 -11.71
C CYS A 11 -54.98 -0.11 -12.57
N GLN A 12 -56.08 0.45 -13.08
CA GLN A 12 -56.14 1.81 -13.61
C GLN A 12 -56.43 2.76 -12.44
N SER A 13 -55.41 3.43 -11.92
CA SER A 13 -55.47 4.81 -11.41
C SER A 13 -54.25 5.10 -10.52
N CYS A 14 -53.38 5.97 -11.04
CA CYS A 14 -52.60 6.98 -10.33
C CYS A 14 -51.71 7.62 -11.40
N GLY A 15 -52.29 8.56 -12.13
CA GLY A 15 -51.52 9.50 -12.92
C GLY A 15 -50.83 10.45 -11.95
N ASP A 16 -49.53 10.29 -11.81
CA ASP A 16 -48.61 11.41 -11.66
C ASP A 16 -47.28 10.94 -12.24
N GLY A 17 -46.92 11.54 -13.37
CA GLY A 17 -45.70 11.24 -14.10
C GLY A 17 -44.48 11.66 -13.32
N HIS A 18 -44.08 10.86 -12.34
CA HIS A 18 -42.72 10.90 -11.82
C HIS A 18 -41.83 10.34 -12.92
N LYS A 19 -41.35 11.25 -13.80
CA LYS A 19 -40.24 10.94 -14.70
C LYS A 19 -39.10 10.46 -13.82
N ALA A 20 -38.87 9.15 -13.75
CA ALA A 20 -37.69 8.59 -13.13
C ALA A 20 -36.49 9.32 -13.74
N SER A 21 -35.84 10.18 -12.94
CA SER A 21 -34.61 10.85 -13.36
C SER A 21 -33.64 9.74 -13.73
N LYS A 22 -33.18 9.72 -14.97
CA LYS A 22 -32.12 8.79 -15.41
C LYS A 22 -31.01 8.88 -14.37
N PRO A 23 -30.56 7.76 -13.76
CA PRO A 23 -29.49 7.81 -12.78
C PRO A 23 -28.31 8.50 -13.46
N ASN A 24 -27.85 9.58 -12.85
CA ASN A 24 -26.71 10.33 -13.32
C ASN A 24 -25.53 9.33 -13.35
N ARG A 25 -25.14 8.87 -14.56
CA ARG A 25 -24.18 7.77 -14.73
C ARG A 25 -22.76 8.15 -14.36
N THR A 26 -22.51 9.41 -14.08
CA THR A 26 -21.20 9.90 -13.70
C THR A 26 -21.02 9.66 -12.21
N PRO A 27 -20.02 8.86 -11.79
CA PRO A 27 -19.70 8.74 -10.38
C PRO A 27 -19.38 10.13 -9.81
N PRO A 28 -19.68 10.38 -8.53
CA PRO A 28 -19.31 11.64 -7.90
C PRO A 28 -17.78 11.82 -7.96
N PRO A 29 -17.29 13.07 -8.00
CA PRO A 29 -15.85 13.34 -7.92
C PRO A 29 -15.28 12.81 -6.60
N ILE A 30 -14.04 12.33 -6.64
CA ILE A 30 -13.30 11.81 -5.48
C ILE A 30 -12.33 12.88 -5.00
N ALA A 31 -12.42 13.25 -3.73
CA ALA A 31 -11.49 14.19 -3.11
C ALA A 31 -10.26 13.45 -2.58
N ILE A 32 -9.07 14.03 -2.80
CA ILE A 32 -7.84 13.63 -2.12
C ILE A 32 -7.73 14.51 -0.88
N VAL A 33 -7.86 13.90 0.30
CA VAL A 33 -7.97 14.63 1.57
C VAL A 33 -6.70 14.57 2.43
N GLY A 34 -5.81 13.61 2.17
CA GLY A 34 -4.52 13.46 2.85
C GLY A 34 -3.51 12.76 1.96
N MET A 35 -2.23 12.94 2.28
CA MET A 35 -1.11 12.33 1.57
C MET A 35 0.11 12.23 2.49
N ALA A 36 0.89 11.17 2.29
CA ALA A 36 2.19 10.96 2.91
C ALA A 36 3.06 10.15 1.93
N CYS A 37 4.38 10.27 2.03
CA CYS A 37 5.27 9.54 1.15
C CYS A 37 6.66 9.34 1.75
N ARG A 38 7.35 8.29 1.29
CA ARG A 38 8.78 8.07 1.48
C ARG A 38 9.42 7.89 0.13
N LEU A 39 10.36 8.75 -0.22
CA LEU A 39 10.94 8.81 -1.55
C LEU A 39 12.46 9.01 -1.50
N PRO A 40 13.18 8.62 -2.56
CA PRO A 40 14.61 8.88 -2.70
C PRO A 40 14.96 10.37 -2.62
N GLY A 41 16.22 10.68 -2.28
CA GLY A 41 16.68 12.06 -2.08
C GLY A 41 16.32 12.64 -0.71
N GLY A 42 15.94 11.77 0.24
CA GLY A 42 15.62 12.16 1.63
C GLY A 42 14.27 12.84 1.78
N VAL A 43 13.31 12.52 0.91
CA VAL A 43 11.96 13.10 0.93
C VAL A 43 11.06 12.19 1.77
N ASN A 44 10.57 12.71 2.90
CA ASN A 44 9.70 11.98 3.83
C ASN A 44 8.28 12.57 3.97
N SER A 45 7.98 13.63 3.24
CA SER A 45 6.67 14.29 3.29
C SER A 45 6.30 14.92 1.94
N PRO A 46 5.00 15.18 1.69
CA PRO A 46 4.53 15.91 0.51
C PRO A 46 5.13 17.31 0.37
N GLU A 47 5.36 18.00 1.49
CA GLU A 47 5.98 19.33 1.52
C GLU A 47 7.44 19.27 1.07
N GLU A 48 8.19 18.27 1.54
CA GLU A 48 9.55 18.01 1.09
C GLU A 48 9.60 17.59 -0.38
N LEU A 49 8.63 16.79 -0.84
CA LEU A 49 8.50 16.43 -2.25
C LEU A 49 8.30 17.69 -3.11
N TYR A 50 7.40 18.58 -2.69
CA TYR A 50 7.16 19.84 -3.41
C TYR A 50 8.45 20.67 -3.51
N LYS A 51 9.17 20.83 -2.39
CA LYS A 51 10.44 21.55 -2.37
C LYS A 51 11.47 20.88 -3.27
N PHE A 52 11.60 19.56 -3.21
CA PHE A 52 12.53 18.77 -4.02
C PHE A 52 12.28 18.97 -5.52
N LEU A 53 11.01 18.91 -5.94
CA LEU A 53 10.60 19.16 -7.33
C LEU A 53 10.82 20.61 -7.75
N HIS A 54 10.48 21.56 -6.87
CA HIS A 54 10.66 22.99 -7.13
C HIS A 54 12.13 23.36 -7.33
N GLU A 55 13.02 22.79 -6.50
CA GLU A 55 14.47 22.94 -6.59
C GLU A 55 15.11 22.09 -7.71
N LYS A 56 14.32 21.26 -8.41
CA LYS A 56 14.77 20.36 -9.49
C LYS A 56 15.92 19.45 -9.08
N LYS A 57 15.84 18.92 -7.86
CA LYS A 57 16.86 18.01 -7.33
C LYS A 57 16.78 16.63 -7.98
N ASP A 58 17.91 15.93 -7.96
CA ASP A 58 18.03 14.53 -8.36
C ASP A 58 18.41 13.69 -7.12
N GLY A 59 17.68 12.59 -6.90
CA GLY A 59 17.84 11.69 -5.75
C GLY A 59 18.78 10.53 -6.03
N LEU A 60 19.49 10.55 -7.17
CA LEU A 60 20.47 9.55 -7.54
C LEU A 60 21.61 9.48 -6.50
N CYS A 61 21.85 8.30 -5.97
CA CYS A 61 22.94 8.04 -5.04
C CYS A 61 23.67 6.74 -5.40
N GLU A 62 24.87 6.56 -4.86
CA GLU A 62 25.55 5.27 -4.92
C GLU A 62 24.76 4.22 -4.12
N VAL A 63 24.78 2.96 -4.56
CA VAL A 63 24.09 1.87 -3.83
C VAL A 63 24.58 1.84 -2.37
N PRO A 64 23.68 1.98 -1.37
CA PRO A 64 24.09 1.96 0.02
C PRO A 64 24.73 0.63 0.40
N SER A 65 25.80 0.66 1.20
CA SER A 65 26.50 -0.54 1.67
C SER A 65 25.61 -1.48 2.50
N THR A 66 24.50 -0.97 3.04
CA THR A 66 23.49 -1.75 3.77
C THR A 66 22.61 -2.62 2.86
N ARG A 67 22.63 -2.41 1.53
CA ARG A 67 21.83 -3.20 0.58
C ARG A 67 22.57 -4.46 0.12
N TYR A 68 23.74 -4.29 -0.47
CA TYR A 68 24.64 -5.37 -0.87
C TYR A 68 26.04 -4.86 -1.16
N THR A 69 27.02 -5.76 -1.20
CA THR A 69 28.42 -5.43 -1.54
C THR A 69 28.56 -5.12 -3.03
N LEU A 70 28.46 -3.84 -3.40
CA LEU A 70 28.44 -3.38 -4.79
C LEU A 70 29.60 -3.91 -5.65
N ASP A 71 30.82 -3.92 -5.12
CA ASP A 71 32.01 -4.38 -5.86
C ASP A 71 31.94 -5.86 -6.25
N SER A 72 31.16 -6.68 -5.53
CA SER A 72 30.95 -8.10 -5.87
C SER A 72 30.02 -8.30 -7.06
N PHE A 73 29.16 -7.33 -7.36
CA PHE A 73 28.12 -7.43 -8.40
C PHE A 73 28.35 -6.50 -9.59
N TYR A 74 29.10 -5.41 -9.41
CA TYR A 74 29.37 -4.44 -10.45
C TYR A 74 30.31 -5.01 -11.52
N ASN A 75 29.79 -5.22 -12.72
CA ASN A 75 30.58 -5.62 -13.87
C ASN A 75 29.92 -5.09 -15.16
N PRO A 76 30.39 -3.97 -15.72
CA PRO A 76 29.76 -3.35 -16.89
C PRO A 76 29.94 -4.17 -18.18
N SER A 77 30.91 -5.09 -18.20
CA SER A 77 31.28 -5.89 -19.38
C SER A 77 30.62 -7.27 -19.41
N SER A 78 30.08 -7.77 -18.29
CA SER A 78 29.45 -9.09 -18.22
C SER A 78 27.94 -9.02 -18.45
N ALA A 79 27.38 -10.09 -19.03
CA ALA A 79 25.95 -10.16 -19.33
C ALA A 79 25.06 -10.27 -18.08
N GLY A 80 25.59 -10.79 -16.96
CA GLY A 80 24.88 -10.97 -15.69
C GLY A 80 25.30 -10.02 -14.57
N GLY A 81 26.21 -9.08 -14.84
CA GLY A 81 26.68 -8.09 -13.87
C GLY A 81 25.78 -6.87 -13.78
N VAL A 82 25.77 -6.24 -12.60
CA VAL A 82 25.14 -4.93 -12.43
C VAL A 82 26.00 -3.90 -13.19
N LYS A 83 25.37 -3.14 -14.09
CA LYS A 83 26.07 -2.21 -14.99
C LYS A 83 26.23 -0.79 -14.44
N THR A 84 25.54 -0.48 -13.34
CA THR A 84 25.55 0.83 -12.68
C THR A 84 26.00 0.70 -11.23
N ARG A 85 26.66 1.75 -10.71
CA ARG A 85 26.97 1.90 -9.29
C ARG A 85 25.93 2.73 -8.54
N HIS A 86 24.98 3.32 -9.27
CA HIS A 86 24.02 4.29 -8.74
C HIS A 86 22.58 3.82 -8.95
N GLY A 87 21.71 4.29 -8.06
CA GLY A 87 20.27 4.08 -8.11
C GLY A 87 19.54 5.09 -7.22
N TYR A 88 18.26 4.83 -6.99
CA TYR A 88 17.41 5.68 -6.16
C TYR A 88 16.99 4.88 -4.94
N PHE A 89 17.50 5.26 -3.77
CA PHE A 89 17.27 4.55 -2.52
C PHE A 89 16.64 5.48 -1.50
N LEU A 90 15.80 4.90 -0.63
CA LEU A 90 15.41 5.58 0.61
C LEU A 90 16.67 5.82 1.45
N GLN A 91 16.79 7.06 1.94
CA GLN A 91 17.94 7.50 2.73
C GLN A 91 17.91 6.89 4.14
N GLU A 92 16.70 6.73 4.68
CA GLU A 92 16.46 6.06 5.95
C GLU A 92 16.68 4.55 5.81
N ASP A 93 17.10 3.92 6.91
CA ASP A 93 17.26 2.47 6.95
C ASP A 93 15.87 1.81 6.95
N PRO A 94 15.52 1.02 5.92
CA PRO A 94 14.21 0.37 5.83
C PRO A 94 13.96 -0.64 6.96
N MET A 95 14.98 -1.00 7.73
CA MET A 95 14.83 -1.86 8.91
C MET A 95 14.28 -1.14 10.13
N LEU A 96 14.36 0.20 10.19
CA LEU A 96 13.78 0.98 11.29
C LEU A 96 12.26 0.94 11.22
N PHE A 97 11.63 0.68 12.38
CA PHE A 97 10.19 0.58 12.53
C PHE A 97 9.78 0.70 13.99
N ASP A 98 8.76 1.50 14.30
CA ASP A 98 8.21 1.61 15.67
C ASP A 98 7.21 0.49 15.96
N ALA A 99 7.73 -0.71 16.26
CA ALA A 99 6.90 -1.89 16.50
C ALA A 99 5.91 -1.73 17.69
N PRO A 100 6.31 -1.16 18.85
CA PRO A 100 5.38 -0.93 19.97
C PRO A 100 4.19 -0.04 19.62
N PHE A 101 4.39 0.97 18.77
CA PHE A 101 3.31 1.86 18.34
C PHE A 101 2.18 1.10 17.62
N PHE A 102 2.53 0.13 16.78
CA PHE A 102 1.59 -0.72 16.03
C PHE A 102 1.26 -2.03 16.75
N SER A 103 1.52 -2.14 18.06
CA SER A 103 1.25 -3.37 18.84
C SER A 103 1.90 -4.65 18.25
N ILE A 104 3.00 -4.50 17.50
CA ILE A 104 3.74 -5.60 16.89
C ILE A 104 4.90 -5.98 17.82
N ASN A 105 5.09 -7.29 18.01
CA ASN A 105 6.21 -7.78 18.81
C ASN A 105 7.53 -7.74 18.02
N ASP A 106 8.66 -7.52 18.71
CA ASP A 106 9.99 -7.41 18.09
C ASP A 106 10.35 -8.61 17.19
N TYR A 107 9.99 -9.82 17.63
CA TYR A 107 10.29 -11.05 16.90
C TYR A 107 9.54 -11.13 15.55
N GLU A 108 8.31 -10.62 15.48
CA GLU A 108 7.53 -10.46 14.25
C GLU A 108 8.09 -9.31 13.41
N ALA A 109 8.34 -8.16 14.04
CA ALA A 109 8.85 -6.97 13.38
C ALA A 109 10.12 -7.27 12.59
N GLU A 110 11.11 -7.97 13.18
CA GLU A 110 12.36 -8.40 12.51
C GLU A 110 12.15 -9.15 11.19
N ARG A 111 11.02 -9.85 11.06
CA ARG A 111 10.72 -10.77 9.95
C ARG A 111 9.69 -10.20 8.97
N MET A 112 9.07 -9.07 9.29
CA MET A 112 8.21 -8.35 8.38
C MET A 112 9.01 -7.75 7.24
N ASP A 113 8.47 -7.79 6.03
CA ASP A 113 9.01 -7.08 4.87
C ASP A 113 9.06 -5.58 5.20
N PRO A 114 10.19 -4.90 4.99
CA PRO A 114 10.27 -3.45 5.14
C PRO A 114 9.18 -2.68 4.40
N GLN A 115 8.67 -3.18 3.27
CA GLN A 115 7.52 -2.59 2.57
C GLN A 115 6.27 -2.53 3.46
N GLN A 116 6.01 -3.57 4.26
CA GLN A 116 4.87 -3.59 5.19
C GLN A 116 5.07 -2.60 6.33
N ARG A 117 6.28 -2.53 6.88
CA ARG A 117 6.63 -1.62 7.98
C ARG A 117 6.46 -0.15 7.57
N GLN A 118 7.05 0.21 6.42
CA GLN A 118 6.96 1.56 5.86
C GLN A 118 5.52 1.92 5.52
N LEU A 119 4.74 0.98 4.98
CA LEU A 119 3.35 1.24 4.63
C LEU A 119 2.49 1.51 5.88
N LEU A 120 2.76 0.85 7.02
CA LEU A 120 2.07 1.14 8.28
C LEU A 120 2.31 2.59 8.72
N GLU A 121 3.56 3.05 8.73
CA GLU A 121 3.91 4.42 9.11
C GLU A 121 3.34 5.46 8.13
N VAL A 122 3.47 5.23 6.82
CA VAL A 122 2.96 6.17 5.81
C VAL A 122 1.43 6.29 5.84
N VAL A 123 0.71 5.21 6.13
CA VAL A 123 -0.75 5.28 6.28
C VAL A 123 -1.15 6.06 7.53
N TRP A 124 -0.43 5.90 8.64
CA TRP A 124 -0.64 6.71 9.85
C TRP A 124 -0.52 8.21 9.53
N GLU A 125 0.59 8.60 8.92
CA GLU A 125 0.86 10.00 8.55
C GLU A 125 -0.15 10.55 7.54
N CYS A 126 -0.63 9.71 6.62
CA CYS A 126 -1.66 10.08 5.67
C CYS A 126 -3.00 10.41 6.38
N LEU A 127 -3.37 9.61 7.39
CA LEU A 127 -4.55 9.88 8.21
C LEU A 127 -4.38 11.17 9.02
N GLU A 128 -3.21 11.40 9.61
CA GLU A 128 -2.91 12.64 10.33
C GLU A 128 -2.94 13.87 9.41
N SER A 129 -2.36 13.76 8.22
CA SER A 129 -2.38 14.80 7.17
C SER A 129 -3.81 15.13 6.73
N ALA A 130 -4.68 14.11 6.67
CA ALA A 130 -6.11 14.31 6.41
C ALA A 130 -6.88 14.95 7.57
N GLY A 131 -6.28 15.03 8.77
CA GLY A 131 -6.98 15.40 10.01
C GLY A 131 -8.07 14.41 10.39
N GLU A 132 -8.01 13.17 9.89
CA GLU A 132 -8.97 12.12 10.19
C GLU A 132 -8.57 11.46 11.52
N THR A 133 -9.51 11.36 12.46
CA THR A 133 -9.25 10.78 13.80
C THR A 133 -10.22 9.66 14.16
N ASN A 134 -11.23 9.39 13.34
CA ASN A 134 -12.33 8.48 13.62
C ASN A 134 -12.49 7.42 12.51
N TRP A 135 -11.42 6.66 12.29
CA TRP A 135 -11.36 5.66 11.22
C TRP A 135 -11.71 4.23 11.65
N LYS A 136 -11.60 3.90 12.95
CA LYS A 136 -11.82 2.54 13.46
C LYS A 136 -13.27 2.07 13.23
N GLY A 137 -13.43 0.87 12.70
CA GLY A 137 -14.72 0.24 12.42
C GLY A 137 -15.46 0.83 11.22
N LYS A 138 -14.83 1.74 10.46
CA LYS A 138 -15.47 2.39 9.30
C LYS A 138 -15.33 1.55 8.05
N ASN A 139 -16.27 1.72 7.13
CA ASN A 139 -16.21 1.13 5.79
C ASN A 139 -15.16 1.86 4.92
N ILE A 140 -13.89 1.63 5.21
CA ILE A 140 -12.73 2.17 4.50
C ILE A 140 -12.11 1.01 3.71
N GLY A 141 -11.98 1.18 2.39
CA GLY A 141 -11.30 0.22 1.54
C GLY A 141 -9.80 0.47 1.48
N CYS A 142 -9.01 -0.60 1.42
CA CYS A 142 -7.56 -0.52 1.27
C CYS A 142 -7.13 -1.12 -0.06
N TYR A 143 -6.42 -0.34 -0.88
CA TYR A 143 -5.95 -0.77 -2.19
C TYR A 143 -4.47 -0.47 -2.30
N VAL A 144 -3.64 -1.51 -2.40
CA VAL A 144 -2.18 -1.40 -2.41
C VAL A 144 -1.64 -2.01 -3.70
N GLY A 145 -0.84 -1.24 -4.42
CA GLY A 145 -0.02 -1.73 -5.53
C GLY A 145 1.37 -2.08 -5.01
N VAL A 146 1.81 -3.31 -5.21
CA VAL A 146 3.13 -3.79 -4.80
C VAL A 146 3.78 -4.59 -5.93
N TYR A 147 5.10 -4.45 -6.03
CA TYR A 147 5.91 -5.25 -6.93
C TYR A 147 7.29 -5.46 -6.32
N GLY A 148 7.88 -6.63 -6.58
CA GLY A 148 9.11 -7.07 -5.92
C GLY A 148 8.80 -7.97 -4.73
N GLU A 149 9.56 -9.06 -4.61
CA GLU A 149 9.46 -10.04 -3.54
C GLU A 149 10.84 -10.42 -3.00
N ASP A 150 11.80 -9.50 -3.11
CA ASP A 150 13.20 -9.71 -2.73
C ASP A 150 13.35 -10.16 -1.26
N TRP A 151 12.48 -9.65 -0.37
CA TRP A 151 12.48 -10.06 1.03
C TRP A 151 11.98 -11.49 1.24
N LEU A 152 10.98 -11.94 0.46
CA LEU A 152 10.53 -13.34 0.44
C LEU A 152 11.65 -14.25 -0.03
N ASP A 153 12.35 -13.88 -1.10
CA ASP A 153 13.48 -14.63 -1.63
C ASP A 153 14.61 -14.72 -0.61
N LEU A 154 14.98 -13.60 0.01
CA LEU A 154 16.01 -13.56 1.06
C LEU A 154 15.63 -14.41 2.27
N ALA A 155 14.38 -14.30 2.75
CA ALA A 155 13.88 -15.07 3.88
C ALA A 155 13.79 -16.59 3.58
N SER A 156 13.70 -16.97 2.31
CA SER A 156 13.60 -18.36 1.87
C SER A 156 14.95 -19.01 1.55
N LYS A 157 16.07 -18.26 1.57
CA LYS A 157 17.41 -18.80 1.32
C LYS A 157 17.88 -19.80 2.37
N ASP A 158 17.41 -19.66 3.61
CA ASP A 158 17.69 -20.61 4.69
C ASP A 158 16.38 -21.23 5.21
N PRO A 159 16.03 -22.45 4.77
CA PRO A 159 14.83 -23.13 5.22
C PRO A 159 14.77 -23.36 6.74
N GLN A 160 15.92 -23.49 7.41
CA GLN A 160 15.97 -23.70 8.86
C GLN A 160 15.67 -22.42 9.65
N ALA A 161 15.84 -21.25 9.02
CA ALA A 161 15.49 -19.96 9.60
C ALA A 161 14.01 -19.56 9.39
N THR A 162 13.22 -20.41 8.72
CA THR A 162 11.81 -20.13 8.42
C THR A 162 11.00 -19.99 9.70
N SER A 163 10.52 -18.77 9.96
CA SER A 163 9.70 -18.47 11.12
C SER A 163 8.21 -18.75 10.87
N ARG A 164 7.44 -18.90 11.96
CA ARG A 164 5.97 -18.89 11.90
C ARG A 164 5.38 -17.64 11.24
N TYR A 165 6.11 -16.52 11.26
CA TYR A 165 5.70 -15.27 10.63
C TYR A 165 6.09 -15.17 9.16
N HIS A 166 6.77 -16.17 8.57
CA HIS A 166 7.30 -16.08 7.20
C HIS A 166 6.22 -15.69 6.19
N VAL A 167 5.09 -16.40 6.18
CA VAL A 167 3.99 -16.15 5.23
C VAL A 167 3.34 -14.78 5.41
N LEU A 168 3.09 -14.36 6.66
CA LEU A 168 2.46 -13.08 6.96
C LEU A 168 3.42 -11.89 6.85
N GLY A 169 4.70 -12.12 7.10
CA GLY A 169 5.75 -11.11 7.06
C GLY A 169 6.21 -10.80 5.65
N THR A 170 6.13 -11.75 4.71
CA THR A 170 6.68 -11.58 3.34
C THR A 170 5.61 -11.59 2.25
N GLY A 171 4.43 -12.15 2.51
CA GLY A 171 3.38 -12.26 1.51
C GLY A 171 2.83 -10.89 1.08
N GLN A 172 2.74 -10.65 -0.23
CA GLN A 172 2.21 -9.39 -0.78
C GLN A 172 0.75 -9.11 -0.37
N PHE A 173 -0.07 -10.15 -0.22
CA PHE A 173 -1.45 -10.03 0.27
C PHE A 173 -1.52 -9.43 1.68
N ALA A 174 -0.46 -9.54 2.47
CA ALA A 174 -0.45 -9.07 3.85
C ALA A 174 -0.40 -7.55 3.93
N LEU A 175 0.06 -6.83 2.90
CA LEU A 175 0.13 -5.37 2.91
C LEU A 175 -1.24 -4.73 3.14
N ALA A 176 -2.21 -4.99 2.25
CA ALA A 176 -3.57 -4.45 2.41
C ALA A 176 -4.29 -5.05 3.62
N ASN A 177 -4.15 -6.36 3.85
CA ASN A 177 -4.83 -7.05 4.95
C ASN A 177 -4.36 -6.57 6.33
N ARG A 178 -3.06 -6.31 6.50
CA ARG A 178 -2.48 -5.84 7.76
C ARG A 178 -2.89 -4.40 8.03
N LEU A 179 -2.95 -3.54 7.01
CA LEU A 179 -3.50 -2.20 7.16
C LEU A 179 -4.95 -2.26 7.64
N SER A 180 -5.80 -3.07 7.00
CA SER A 180 -7.19 -3.22 7.44
C SER A 180 -7.30 -3.77 8.87
N TYR A 181 -6.40 -4.68 9.27
CA TYR A 181 -6.38 -5.23 10.61
C TYR A 181 -5.93 -4.22 11.67
N GLU A 182 -4.81 -3.53 11.44
CA GLU A 182 -4.19 -2.61 12.41
C GLU A 182 -5.07 -1.37 12.63
N TYR A 183 -5.61 -0.82 11.55
CA TYR A 183 -6.45 0.38 11.61
C TYR A 183 -7.95 0.07 11.77
N ASP A 184 -8.35 -1.19 11.82
CA ASP A 184 -9.75 -1.62 11.91
C ASP A 184 -10.62 -1.08 10.76
N PHE A 185 -10.12 -1.19 9.52
CA PHE A 185 -10.87 -0.84 8.32
C PHE A 185 -11.77 -2.00 7.89
N GLN A 186 -13.07 -1.73 7.73
CA GLN A 186 -14.10 -2.73 7.46
C GLN A 186 -14.56 -2.77 5.99
N GLY A 187 -13.86 -2.08 5.10
CA GLY A 187 -14.16 -2.06 3.67
C GLY A 187 -13.41 -3.12 2.86
N PRO A 188 -13.49 -3.05 1.52
CA PRO A 188 -12.80 -3.98 0.62
C PRO A 188 -11.27 -3.90 0.75
N ARG A 189 -10.61 -5.04 0.53
CA ARG A 189 -9.16 -5.24 0.58
C ARG A 189 -8.73 -6.21 -0.51
#